data_AF-A0A2E1IWX6-F1
#
_entry.id   AF-A0A2E1IWX6-F1
#
_cell.length_a   1.000
_cell.length_b   1.000
_cell.length_c   1.000
_cell.angle_alpha   90.00
_cell.angle_beta   90.00
_cell.angle_gamma   90.00
#
_symmetry.space_group_name_H-M   'P 1'
#
loop_
_entity.id
_entity.type
_entity.pdbx_description
1 polymer ?
#
loop_
_entity_poly.entity_id
_entity_poly.type
_entity_poly.pdbx_seq_one_letter_code
_entity_poly.pdbx_strand_id
1 'polypeptide(L)'
;MKKSLKTIIVGFSFAVISLFAVNIQAEEQIRIVGSSTVFPFSTAVAEEFGRTTKYKTPIVESTGSGGGMKLFCAGMGPEHPDITNASRRIKSKEYKKCTKAGIKIVEVKVGYDGIVLANSKKGEVFNLTTRDIYLGLAEKVPANEDGSKLQDNPYETWQDVNPSLPNIKIEVLGPPPTSGTRDAFVELAMDKGAKSFPALKELRGSSKAGKSEFKKIARTVREDGAFIEAGENDNLIVQKLDSNPNAIGIFGYSFLDQNSDKLQGANVNGVSPEFEKILSGDYAISRSLYFYIKKNHIRMKPSIVQFAKEFTSGSSMGTDGYLVDKGLIPLPRNEYKKVKSSTKNLVELEL
;
A
#
# COMPACT_ATOMS: atom_id res chain seq x y z
N MET A 1 94.55 -16.78 9.56
CA MET A 1 93.83 -16.21 8.40
C MET A 1 93.23 -17.33 7.57
N LYS A 2 91.93 -17.22 7.25
CA LYS A 2 91.14 -17.91 6.20
C LYS A 2 90.81 -19.40 6.46
N LYS A 3 89.57 -19.70 6.89
CA LYS A 3 88.28 -19.82 6.14
C LYS A 3 88.08 -21.29 5.72
N SER A 4 87.28 -22.06 6.43
CA SER A 4 85.80 -22.11 6.47
C SER A 4 85.27 -23.21 5.54
N LEU A 5 84.43 -24.03 6.17
CA LEU A 5 83.87 -25.31 5.76
C LEU A 5 82.97 -25.20 4.52
N LYS A 6 82.98 -26.29 3.75
CA LYS A 6 82.11 -26.60 2.59
C LYS A 6 80.63 -26.60 3.00
N THR A 7 79.77 -26.02 2.16
CA THR A 7 78.31 -26.29 2.22
C THR A 7 77.78 -26.65 0.83
N ILE A 8 76.94 -27.68 0.87
CA ILE A 8 76.34 -28.48 -0.18
C ILE A 8 75.19 -27.74 -0.88
N ILE A 9 75.02 -28.05 -2.17
CA ILE A 9 73.92 -27.66 -3.07
C ILE A 9 72.62 -28.35 -2.66
N VAL A 10 71.50 -27.62 -2.52
CA VAL A 10 70.15 -28.07 -2.93
C VAL A 10 69.33 -26.85 -3.35
N GLY A 11 68.87 -26.84 -4.60
CA GLY A 11 67.95 -25.83 -5.13
C GLY A 11 66.52 -26.04 -4.63
N PHE A 12 65.84 -24.95 -4.28
CA PHE A 12 64.40 -24.94 -4.04
C PHE A 12 63.79 -23.84 -4.92
N SER A 13 63.17 -24.24 -6.01
CA SER A 13 62.36 -23.34 -6.84
C SER A 13 61.04 -23.11 -6.11
N PHE A 14 60.86 -21.92 -5.53
CA PHE A 14 59.61 -21.52 -4.90
C PHE A 14 58.65 -21.04 -6.00
N ALA A 15 57.74 -21.91 -6.42
CA ALA A 15 56.56 -21.51 -7.19
C ALA A 15 55.60 -20.77 -6.24
N VAL A 16 55.52 -19.45 -6.39
CA VAL A 16 54.53 -18.61 -5.68
C VAL A 16 53.17 -18.82 -6.33
N ILE A 17 52.34 -19.68 -5.74
CA ILE A 17 50.92 -19.79 -6.07
C ILE A 17 50.20 -18.66 -5.33
N SER A 18 49.93 -17.54 -6.00
CA SER A 18 49.04 -16.51 -5.47
C SER A 18 47.61 -17.04 -5.45
N LEU A 19 47.13 -17.48 -4.29
CA LEU A 19 45.70 -17.70 -4.05
C LEU A 19 44.99 -16.34 -4.14
N PHE A 20 44.28 -16.11 -5.25
CA PHE A 20 43.21 -15.12 -5.26
C PHE A 20 42.10 -15.64 -4.34
N ALA A 21 42.09 -15.19 -3.08
CA ALA A 21 40.94 -15.34 -2.22
C ALA A 21 39.79 -14.55 -2.85
N VAL A 22 38.86 -15.25 -3.51
CA VAL A 22 37.58 -14.69 -3.90
C VAL A 22 36.85 -14.40 -2.60
N ASN A 23 36.85 -13.14 -2.17
CA ASN A 23 35.94 -12.68 -1.13
C ASN A 23 34.51 -12.81 -1.69
N ILE A 24 33.84 -13.93 -1.39
CA ILE A 24 32.40 -14.08 -1.59
C ILE A 24 31.76 -13.16 -0.54
N GLN A 25 31.61 -11.89 -0.88
CA GLN A 25 30.85 -10.96 -0.07
C GLN A 25 29.41 -11.47 -0.03
N ALA A 26 28.92 -11.80 1.17
CA ALA A 26 27.55 -12.22 1.35
C ALA A 26 26.62 -11.13 0.79
N GLU A 27 25.64 -11.55 -0.03
CA GLU A 27 24.68 -10.63 -0.60
C GLU A 27 23.95 -9.85 0.50
N GLU A 28 23.90 -8.53 0.35
CA GLU A 28 23.17 -7.67 1.27
C GLU A 28 21.67 -7.94 1.20
N GLN A 29 21.01 -7.78 2.34
CA GLN A 29 19.56 -7.96 2.46
C GLN A 29 18.80 -6.94 1.59
N ILE A 30 17.71 -7.38 0.97
CA ILE A 30 16.82 -6.50 0.19
C ILE A 30 16.16 -5.50 1.14
N ARG A 31 16.17 -4.22 0.77
CA ARG A 31 15.48 -3.14 1.49
C ARG A 31 14.32 -2.59 0.67
N ILE A 32 13.12 -2.62 1.25
CA ILE A 32 11.86 -2.21 0.63
C ILE A 32 11.25 -1.09 1.48
N VAL A 33 10.86 0.01 0.83
CA VAL A 33 10.18 1.14 1.50
C VAL A 33 8.90 1.53 0.77
N GLY A 34 7.94 2.19 1.42
CA GLY A 34 6.89 2.92 0.71
C GLY A 34 5.50 2.74 1.28
N SER A 35 4.52 2.45 0.41
CA SER A 35 3.09 2.40 0.73
C SER A 35 2.79 1.54 1.95
N SER A 36 2.07 2.10 2.93
CA SER A 36 1.52 1.37 4.08
C SER A 36 0.46 0.34 3.69
N THR A 37 -0.11 0.48 2.50
CA THR A 37 -1.15 -0.45 2.02
C THR A 37 -0.55 -1.62 1.27
N VAL A 38 0.54 -1.40 0.54
CA VAL A 38 1.28 -2.52 -0.06
C VAL A 38 2.18 -3.20 0.99
N PHE A 39 2.45 -2.54 2.11
CA PHE A 39 3.24 -3.08 3.23
C PHE A 39 2.81 -4.49 3.66
N PRO A 40 1.55 -4.78 4.06
CA PRO A 40 1.17 -6.12 4.50
C PRO A 40 1.37 -7.20 3.43
N PHE A 41 1.12 -6.88 2.15
CA PHE A 41 1.38 -7.81 1.05
C PHE A 41 2.87 -8.06 0.85
N SER A 42 3.67 -6.98 0.85
CA SER A 42 5.11 -7.08 0.66
C SER A 42 5.81 -7.78 1.82
N THR A 43 5.31 -7.63 3.05
CA THR A 43 5.79 -8.36 4.23
C THR A 43 5.49 -9.84 4.11
N ALA A 44 4.28 -10.22 3.71
CA ALA A 44 3.91 -11.62 3.50
C ALA A 44 4.80 -12.30 2.44
N VAL A 45 5.06 -11.61 1.32
CA VAL A 45 6.00 -12.08 0.29
C VAL A 45 7.43 -12.16 0.83
N ALA A 46 7.86 -11.21 1.66
CA ALA A 46 9.20 -11.21 2.24
C ALA A 46 9.40 -12.40 3.20
N GLU A 47 8.42 -12.69 4.04
CA GLU A 47 8.41 -13.84 4.95
C GLU A 47 8.47 -15.16 4.18
N GLU A 48 7.58 -15.34 3.19
CA GLU A 48 7.57 -16.55 2.37
C GLU A 48 8.86 -16.72 1.58
N PHE A 49 9.41 -15.62 1.04
CA PHE A 49 10.70 -15.61 0.37
C PHE A 49 11.85 -16.03 1.31
N GLY A 50 11.89 -15.51 2.54
CA GLY A 50 12.89 -15.89 3.53
C GLY A 50 12.75 -17.35 4.00
N ARG A 51 11.53 -17.87 4.02
CA ARG A 51 11.23 -19.26 4.40
C ARG A 51 11.61 -20.28 3.32
N THR A 52 11.42 -19.93 2.05
CA THR A 52 11.51 -20.86 0.92
C THR A 52 12.81 -20.75 0.13
N THR A 53 13.62 -19.72 0.38
CA THR A 53 14.88 -19.50 -0.32
C THR A 53 16.07 -19.50 0.63
N LYS A 54 17.28 -19.51 0.07
CA LYS A 54 18.53 -19.36 0.83
C LYS A 54 18.86 -17.92 1.22
N TYR A 55 18.06 -16.95 0.77
CA TYR A 55 18.34 -15.52 0.96
C TYR A 55 17.74 -15.02 2.26
N LYS A 56 18.31 -13.93 2.80
CA LYS A 56 17.74 -13.27 3.98
C LYS A 56 16.36 -12.69 3.64
N THR A 57 15.43 -12.79 4.57
CA THR A 57 14.11 -12.12 4.54
C THR A 57 14.28 -10.63 4.24
N PRO A 58 13.65 -10.05 3.21
CA PRO A 58 13.70 -8.61 2.95
C PRO A 58 13.26 -7.76 4.15
N ILE A 59 13.88 -6.60 4.33
CA ILE A 59 13.43 -5.59 5.29
C ILE A 59 12.36 -4.75 4.58
N VAL A 60 11.17 -4.68 5.15
CA VAL A 60 10.05 -3.89 4.63
C VAL A 60 9.72 -2.78 5.61
N GLU A 61 9.72 -1.53 5.14
CA GLU A 61 9.44 -0.35 5.96
C GLU A 61 8.31 0.49 5.35
N SER A 62 7.32 0.86 6.17
CA SER A 62 6.24 1.75 5.74
C SER A 62 6.69 3.22 5.84
N THR A 63 6.75 3.91 4.71
CA THR A 63 7.17 5.32 4.62
C THR A 63 6.17 6.19 3.83
N GLY A 64 5.03 5.61 3.45
CA GLY A 64 4.07 6.14 2.48
C GLY A 64 4.60 6.17 1.03
N SER A 65 3.71 6.04 0.04
CA SER A 65 4.07 5.93 -1.39
C SER A 65 4.97 7.09 -1.88
N GLY A 66 4.66 8.33 -1.47
CA GLY A 66 5.46 9.50 -1.85
C GLY A 66 6.80 9.62 -1.09
N GLY A 67 6.84 9.19 0.18
CA GLY A 67 8.07 9.17 0.97
C GLY A 67 9.02 8.08 0.47
N GLY A 68 8.48 6.89 0.21
CA GLY A 68 9.22 5.76 -0.35
C GLY A 68 9.81 6.08 -1.71
N MET A 69 9.02 6.67 -2.62
CA MET A 69 9.52 7.10 -3.92
C MET A 69 10.62 8.17 -3.82
N LYS A 70 10.56 9.06 -2.81
CA LYS A 70 11.62 10.04 -2.55
C LYS A 70 12.92 9.36 -2.13
N LEU A 71 12.86 8.37 -1.24
CA LEU A 71 14.01 7.58 -0.77
C LEU A 71 14.57 6.70 -1.89
N PHE A 72 13.70 6.08 -2.67
CA PHE A 72 14.03 5.29 -3.84
C PHE A 72 14.75 6.13 -4.89
N CYS A 73 14.21 7.28 -5.30
CA CYS A 73 14.87 8.16 -6.27
C CYS A 73 16.02 9.01 -5.68
N ALA A 74 16.51 8.73 -4.47
CA ALA A 74 17.59 9.51 -3.85
C ALA A 74 18.98 9.17 -4.42
N GLY A 75 19.16 7.96 -4.93
CA GLY A 75 20.43 7.51 -5.50
C GLY A 75 20.50 5.99 -5.68
N MET A 76 21.68 5.53 -6.08
CA MET A 76 22.07 4.12 -6.18
C MET A 76 23.11 3.83 -5.10
N GLY A 77 23.13 2.60 -4.58
CA GLY A 77 24.08 2.22 -3.52
C GLY A 77 23.39 1.45 -2.39
N PRO A 78 24.20 0.81 -1.52
CA PRO A 78 23.70 -0.01 -0.41
C PRO A 78 22.85 0.76 0.61
N GLU A 79 23.09 2.06 0.76
CA GLU A 79 22.35 2.97 1.65
C GLU A 79 20.92 3.28 1.15
N HIS A 80 20.68 3.07 -0.15
CA HIS A 80 19.40 3.37 -0.78
C HIS A 80 18.53 2.12 -0.92
N PRO A 81 17.20 2.23 -0.75
CA PRO A 81 16.31 1.08 -0.88
C PRO A 81 16.31 0.52 -2.30
N ASP A 82 16.14 -0.80 -2.41
CA ASP A 82 16.16 -1.57 -3.64
C ASP A 82 14.81 -1.54 -4.35
N ILE A 83 13.73 -1.56 -3.56
CA ILE A 83 12.35 -1.61 -4.02
C ILE A 83 11.55 -0.50 -3.34
N THR A 84 10.59 0.09 -4.06
CA THR A 84 9.57 0.92 -3.42
C THR A 84 8.14 0.50 -3.73
N ASN A 85 7.38 0.30 -2.67
CA ASN A 85 5.95 0.00 -2.66
C ASN A 85 5.12 1.27 -2.91
N ALA A 86 4.08 1.19 -3.73
CA ALA A 86 3.26 2.33 -4.08
C ALA A 86 1.78 1.95 -4.29
N SER A 87 0.88 2.71 -3.66
CA SER A 87 -0.57 2.59 -3.82
C SER A 87 -1.13 3.50 -4.93
N ARG A 88 -0.29 3.80 -5.92
CA ARG A 88 -0.62 4.51 -7.15
C ARG A 88 0.55 4.35 -8.10
N ARG A 89 0.30 4.59 -9.39
CA ARG A 89 1.39 4.64 -10.36
C ARG A 89 2.38 5.77 -10.03
N ILE A 90 3.65 5.55 -10.34
CA ILE A 90 4.71 6.56 -10.28
C ILE A 90 4.32 7.77 -11.14
N LYS A 91 4.56 8.97 -10.63
CA LYS A 91 4.26 10.22 -11.37
C LYS A 91 5.39 10.55 -12.34
N SER A 92 5.09 11.20 -13.46
CA SER A 92 6.12 11.67 -14.41
C SER A 92 7.25 12.49 -13.74
N LYS A 93 6.92 13.35 -12.76
CA LYS A 93 7.94 14.09 -11.98
C LYS A 93 8.83 13.19 -11.11
N GLU A 94 8.29 12.11 -10.56
CA GLU A 94 9.05 11.13 -9.77
C GLU A 94 9.93 10.28 -10.68
N TYR A 95 9.38 9.80 -11.80
CA TYR A 95 10.13 9.08 -12.83
C TYR A 95 11.32 9.89 -13.34
N LYS A 96 11.11 11.14 -13.76
CA LYS A 96 12.19 12.05 -14.19
C LYS A 96 13.25 12.26 -13.12
N LYS A 97 12.85 12.30 -11.84
CA LYS A 97 13.81 12.41 -10.73
C LYS A 97 14.67 11.15 -10.61
N CYS A 98 14.04 9.97 -10.68
CA CYS A 98 14.74 8.69 -10.65
C CYS A 98 15.70 8.53 -11.84
N THR A 99 15.24 8.80 -13.07
CA THR A 99 16.08 8.64 -14.27
C THR A 99 17.22 9.65 -14.31
N LYS A 100 17.02 10.89 -13.83
CA LYS A 100 18.10 11.87 -13.65
C LYS A 100 19.17 11.39 -12.65
N ALA A 101 18.79 10.56 -11.69
CA ALA A 101 19.72 9.90 -10.77
C ALA A 101 20.33 8.61 -11.34
N GLY A 102 20.13 8.30 -12.63
CA GLY A 102 20.65 7.11 -13.29
C GLY A 102 19.91 5.81 -12.96
N ILE A 103 18.76 5.90 -12.28
CA ILE A 103 17.97 4.74 -11.83
C ILE A 103 17.10 4.25 -12.99
N LYS A 104 17.34 2.99 -13.37
CA LYS A 104 16.51 2.19 -14.27
C LYS A 104 15.44 1.47 -13.46
N ILE A 105 14.19 1.65 -13.83
CA ILE A 105 13.04 1.23 -13.03
C ILE A 105 12.35 0.04 -13.70
N VAL A 106 12.03 -1.01 -12.95
CA VAL A 106 11.03 -2.00 -13.36
C VAL A 106 9.74 -1.72 -12.60
N GLU A 107 8.63 -1.56 -13.31
CA GLU A 107 7.29 -1.39 -12.74
C GLU A 107 6.59 -2.74 -12.64
N VAL A 108 6.07 -3.06 -11.46
CA VAL A 108 5.24 -4.23 -11.24
C VAL A 108 3.91 -3.77 -10.65
N LYS A 109 2.83 -3.90 -11.43
CA LYS A 109 1.47 -3.72 -10.92
C LYS A 109 1.08 -4.99 -10.18
N VAL A 110 0.68 -4.87 -8.93
CA VAL A 110 0.37 -6.00 -8.05
C VAL A 110 -1.08 -6.42 -8.18
N GLY A 111 -1.97 -5.44 -8.31
CA GLY A 111 -3.40 -5.67 -8.24
C GLY A 111 -4.11 -4.39 -7.85
N TYR A 112 -5.25 -4.56 -7.19
CA TYR A 112 -6.08 -3.47 -6.73
C TYR A 112 -6.36 -3.61 -5.24
N ASP A 113 -6.67 -2.47 -4.66
CA ASP A 113 -7.18 -2.31 -3.32
C ASP A 113 -8.53 -1.60 -3.46
N GLY A 114 -9.55 -2.10 -2.77
CA GLY A 114 -10.90 -1.56 -2.79
C GLY A 114 -11.45 -1.60 -1.37
N ILE A 115 -11.75 -0.43 -0.82
CA ILE A 115 -12.34 -0.32 0.53
C ILE A 115 -13.81 -0.01 0.38
N VAL A 116 -14.65 -0.79 1.04
CA VAL A 116 -16.09 -0.62 0.96
C VAL A 116 -16.62 -0.04 2.27
N LEU A 117 -17.71 0.72 2.13
CA LEU A 117 -18.67 0.90 3.22
C LEU A 117 -19.80 -0.08 2.93
N ALA A 118 -20.17 -0.93 3.88
CA ALA A 118 -21.16 -1.96 3.68
C ALA A 118 -22.09 -2.08 4.89
N ASN A 119 -23.32 -2.53 4.67
CA ASN A 119 -24.29 -2.81 5.73
C ASN A 119 -25.02 -4.13 5.46
N SER A 120 -25.84 -4.57 6.41
CA SER A 120 -26.68 -5.76 6.21
C SER A 120 -27.66 -5.57 5.06
N LYS A 121 -27.91 -6.64 4.29
CA LYS A 121 -29.03 -6.70 3.32
C LYS A 121 -30.41 -6.58 3.97
N LYS A 122 -30.51 -6.74 5.29
CA LYS A 122 -31.75 -6.52 6.06
C LYS A 122 -32.06 -5.03 6.24
N GLY A 123 -31.10 -4.14 5.98
CA GLY A 123 -31.27 -2.69 6.05
C GLY A 123 -31.38 -2.03 4.68
N GLU A 124 -31.49 -0.70 4.67
CA GLU A 124 -31.52 0.10 3.44
C GLU A 124 -30.13 0.24 2.81
N VAL A 125 -30.07 0.39 1.49
CA VAL A 125 -28.82 0.69 0.78
C VAL A 125 -28.45 2.16 1.00
N PHE A 126 -27.26 2.40 1.53
CA PHE A 126 -26.74 3.75 1.68
C PHE A 126 -26.21 4.31 0.35
N ASN A 127 -26.58 5.57 0.04
CA ASN A 127 -26.09 6.32 -1.11
C ASN A 127 -25.27 7.51 -0.61
N LEU A 128 -23.98 7.29 -0.38
CA LEU A 128 -23.09 8.28 0.24
C LEU A 128 -22.26 9.00 -0.82
N THR A 129 -21.93 10.25 -0.56
CA THR A 129 -20.81 10.92 -1.21
C THR A 129 -19.58 10.84 -0.32
N THR A 130 -18.38 11.08 -0.87
CA THR A 130 -17.19 11.24 -0.03
C THR A 130 -17.32 12.41 0.94
N ARG A 131 -18.13 13.43 0.61
CA ARG A 131 -18.44 14.54 1.51
C ARG A 131 -19.27 14.06 2.70
N ASP A 132 -20.31 13.27 2.46
CA ASP A 132 -21.13 12.68 3.54
C ASP A 132 -20.29 11.79 4.45
N ILE A 133 -19.39 10.97 3.87
CA ILE A 133 -18.47 10.13 4.64
C ILE A 133 -17.57 10.96 5.55
N TYR A 134 -16.97 12.04 5.02
CA TYR A 134 -16.13 12.93 5.82
C TYR A 134 -16.92 13.63 6.93
N LEU A 135 -18.09 14.16 6.62
CA LEU A 135 -18.95 14.84 7.60
C LEU A 135 -19.46 13.88 8.68
N GLY A 136 -19.82 12.64 8.33
CA GLY A 136 -20.29 11.67 9.32
C GLY A 136 -19.19 11.19 10.28
N LEU A 137 -17.94 11.13 9.81
CA LEU A 137 -16.87 10.37 10.50
C LEU A 137 -15.68 11.19 10.99
N ALA A 138 -15.48 12.42 10.53
CA ALA A 138 -14.35 13.23 11.00
C ALA A 138 -14.58 13.69 12.44
N GLU A 139 -13.51 13.81 13.23
CA GLU A 139 -13.57 14.43 14.57
C GLU A 139 -14.04 15.90 14.47
N LYS A 140 -13.50 16.62 13.48
CA LYS A 140 -13.83 18.01 13.21
C LYS A 140 -14.33 18.20 11.80
N VAL A 141 -15.40 18.99 11.69
CA VAL A 141 -16.07 19.29 10.43
C VAL A 141 -16.18 20.80 10.22
N PRO A 142 -16.29 21.25 8.96
CA PRO A 142 -16.65 22.62 8.61
C PRO A 142 -17.90 23.13 9.34
N ALA A 143 -17.76 24.28 10.02
CA ALA A 143 -18.85 25.03 10.63
C ALA A 143 -19.49 26.04 9.66
N ASN A 144 -18.93 26.18 8.46
CA ASN A 144 -19.38 27.08 7.42
C ASN A 144 -19.12 26.48 6.02
N GLU A 145 -19.78 27.04 5.00
CA GLU A 145 -19.83 26.45 3.65
C GLU A 145 -18.45 26.27 2.99
N ASP A 146 -17.51 27.20 3.21
CA ASP A 146 -16.17 27.18 2.60
C ASP A 146 -15.19 26.25 3.34
N GLY A 147 -15.49 25.85 4.57
CA GLY A 147 -14.63 25.06 5.45
C GLY A 147 -13.47 25.81 6.11
N SER A 148 -13.52 27.14 6.18
CA SER A 148 -12.50 27.95 6.85
C SER A 148 -12.61 27.93 8.38
N LYS A 149 -13.80 27.61 8.93
CA LYS A 149 -14.02 27.41 10.35
C LYS A 149 -14.35 25.94 10.62
N LEU A 150 -13.72 25.38 11.64
CA LEU A 150 -13.96 24.00 12.09
C LEU A 150 -14.68 24.00 13.43
N GLN A 151 -15.51 22.99 13.64
CA GLN A 151 -16.16 22.67 14.90
C GLN A 151 -16.05 21.16 15.17
N ASP A 152 -16.31 20.75 16.40
CA ASP A 152 -16.48 19.33 16.73
C ASP A 152 -17.70 18.78 16.00
N ASN A 153 -17.66 17.51 15.61
CA ASN A 153 -18.70 16.91 14.78
C ASN A 153 -20.07 16.88 15.50
N PRO A 154 -21.08 17.62 15.02
CA PRO A 154 -22.38 17.69 15.69
C PRO A 154 -23.37 16.62 15.20
N TYR A 155 -23.02 15.85 14.16
CA TYR A 155 -23.96 14.97 13.49
C TYR A 155 -24.14 13.67 14.28
N GLU A 156 -25.38 13.33 14.64
CA GLU A 156 -25.70 12.10 15.37
C GLU A 156 -26.35 11.05 14.47
N THR A 157 -27.06 11.49 13.43
CA THR A 157 -27.73 10.64 12.44
C THR A 157 -27.23 10.94 11.02
N TRP A 158 -27.40 9.98 10.10
CA TRP A 158 -27.05 10.19 8.70
C TRP A 158 -27.91 11.29 8.05
N GLN A 159 -29.16 11.47 8.50
CA GLN A 159 -30.01 12.57 8.05
C GLN A 159 -29.47 13.95 8.45
N ASP A 160 -28.81 14.07 9.61
CA ASP A 160 -28.16 15.33 10.03
C ASP A 160 -27.01 15.70 9.09
N VAL A 161 -26.29 14.70 8.56
CA VAL A 161 -25.19 14.88 7.59
C VAL A 161 -25.74 15.34 6.25
N ASN A 162 -26.80 14.68 5.78
CA ASN A 162 -27.44 14.97 4.50
C ASN A 162 -28.93 14.58 4.57
N PRO A 163 -29.86 15.52 4.38
CA PRO A 163 -31.31 15.27 4.53
C PRO A 163 -31.88 14.16 3.64
N SER A 164 -31.17 13.76 2.57
CA SER A 164 -31.57 12.66 1.68
C SER A 164 -31.17 11.28 2.19
N LEU A 165 -30.38 11.21 3.28
CA LEU A 165 -29.98 9.97 3.93
C LEU A 165 -30.99 9.56 5.01
N PRO A 166 -31.02 8.27 5.39
CA PRO A 166 -31.98 7.78 6.36
C PRO A 166 -31.74 8.38 7.76
N ASN A 167 -32.83 8.54 8.52
CA ASN A 167 -32.78 8.96 9.92
C ASN A 167 -32.34 7.79 10.82
N ILE A 168 -31.09 7.37 10.64
CA ILE A 168 -30.43 6.29 11.36
C ILE A 168 -29.23 6.88 12.09
N LYS A 169 -29.08 6.53 13.38
CA LYS A 169 -27.92 6.92 14.18
C LYS A 169 -26.62 6.48 13.47
N ILE A 170 -25.62 7.36 13.44
CA ILE A 170 -24.31 7.04 12.88
C ILE A 170 -23.65 6.02 13.81
N GLU A 171 -23.55 4.79 13.34
CA GLU A 171 -22.79 3.71 13.96
C GLU A 171 -21.95 3.04 12.87
N VAL A 172 -20.64 3.29 12.90
CA VAL A 172 -19.70 2.79 11.91
C VAL A 172 -18.63 1.94 12.56
N LEU A 173 -18.59 0.67 12.19
CA LEU A 173 -17.55 -0.26 12.58
C LEU A 173 -16.39 -0.15 11.59
N GLY A 174 -15.17 0.02 12.08
CA GLY A 174 -14.01 0.13 11.20
C GLY A 174 -12.72 -0.38 11.83
N PRO A 175 -11.68 -0.51 11.00
CA PRO A 175 -10.40 -1.01 11.46
C PRO A 175 -9.67 0.00 12.37
N PRO A 176 -8.72 -0.45 13.20
CA PRO A 176 -7.95 0.42 14.08
C PRO A 176 -6.96 1.32 13.30
N PRO A 177 -6.34 2.32 13.95
CA PRO A 177 -5.39 3.23 13.31
C PRO A 177 -4.12 2.54 12.77
N THR A 178 -3.83 1.32 13.22
CA THR A 178 -2.71 0.49 12.76
C THR A 178 -2.97 -0.24 11.43
N SER A 179 -4.21 -0.25 10.97
CA SER A 179 -4.63 -1.03 9.81
C SER A 179 -4.37 -0.33 8.47
N GLY A 180 -3.86 -1.09 7.49
CA GLY A 180 -3.71 -0.64 6.11
C GLY A 180 -5.04 -0.27 5.43
N THR A 181 -6.15 -0.92 5.84
CA THR A 181 -7.53 -0.62 5.42
C THR A 181 -7.94 0.78 5.90
N ARG A 182 -7.63 1.14 7.15
CA ARG A 182 -7.88 2.50 7.68
C ARG A 182 -7.12 3.54 6.89
N ASP A 183 -5.83 3.29 6.65
CA ASP A 183 -4.96 4.17 5.87
C ASP A 183 -5.51 4.43 4.46
N ALA A 184 -5.98 3.37 3.79
CA ALA A 184 -6.64 3.44 2.49
C ALA A 184 -7.92 4.26 2.56
N PHE A 185 -8.78 3.96 3.53
CA PHE A 185 -10.05 4.63 3.74
C PHE A 185 -9.89 6.14 3.95
N VAL A 186 -9.02 6.56 4.87
CA VAL A 186 -8.84 7.99 5.15
C VAL A 186 -8.18 8.73 3.97
N GLU A 187 -7.36 8.07 3.15
CA GLU A 187 -6.77 8.67 1.95
C GLU A 187 -7.75 8.77 0.78
N LEU A 188 -8.61 7.77 0.58
CA LEU A 188 -9.45 7.66 -0.60
C LEU A 188 -10.85 8.24 -0.39
N ALA A 189 -11.40 8.18 0.83
CA ALA A 189 -12.72 8.70 1.17
C ALA A 189 -12.61 10.04 1.92
N MET A 190 -12.05 10.03 3.13
CA MET A 190 -12.03 11.21 4.01
C MET A 190 -11.26 12.38 3.39
N ASP A 191 -10.05 12.13 2.88
CA ASP A 191 -9.23 13.10 2.15
C ASP A 191 -9.93 13.70 0.92
N LYS A 192 -10.87 12.97 0.29
CA LYS A 192 -11.65 13.48 -0.86
C LYS A 192 -12.85 14.28 -0.38
N GLY A 193 -13.53 13.82 0.66
CA GLY A 193 -14.62 14.52 1.33
C GLY A 193 -14.21 15.88 1.85
N ALA A 194 -13.10 15.95 2.60
CA ALA A 194 -12.55 17.21 3.10
C ALA A 194 -12.18 18.17 1.95
N LYS A 195 -11.66 17.67 0.82
CA LYS A 195 -11.33 18.50 -0.36
C LYS A 195 -12.55 19.02 -1.12
N SER A 196 -13.77 18.58 -0.77
CA SER A 196 -14.99 19.20 -1.30
C SER A 196 -15.20 20.61 -0.74
N PHE A 197 -14.52 20.97 0.37
CA PHE A 197 -14.54 22.31 0.95
C PHE A 197 -13.38 23.16 0.39
N PRO A 198 -13.65 24.36 -0.15
CA PRO A 198 -12.64 25.24 -0.73
C PRO A 198 -11.42 25.50 0.16
N ALA A 199 -11.62 25.89 1.42
CA ALA A 199 -10.52 26.25 2.33
C ALA A 199 -9.64 25.03 2.67
N LEU A 200 -10.24 23.85 2.87
CA LEU A 200 -9.49 22.62 3.12
C LEU A 200 -8.73 22.16 1.87
N LYS A 201 -9.33 22.32 0.68
CA LYS A 201 -8.64 22.06 -0.60
C LYS A 201 -7.44 22.97 -0.79
N GLU A 202 -7.57 24.26 -0.47
CA GLU A 202 -6.49 25.24 -0.53
C GLU A 202 -5.39 24.91 0.51
N LEU A 203 -5.78 24.65 1.76
CA LEU A 203 -4.86 24.24 2.83
C LEU A 203 -4.00 23.03 2.42
N ARG A 204 -4.62 22.06 1.74
CA ARG A 204 -3.91 20.87 1.26
C ARG A 204 -2.86 21.19 0.18
N GLY A 205 -3.06 22.25 -0.59
CA GLY A 205 -2.19 22.71 -1.66
C GLY A 205 -1.14 23.73 -1.24
N SER A 206 -1.30 24.40 -0.09
CA SER A 206 -0.57 25.61 0.27
C SER A 206 0.92 25.39 0.56
N SER A 207 1.29 24.38 1.36
CA SER A 207 2.68 24.10 1.74
C SER A 207 2.87 22.67 2.28
N LYS A 208 4.10 22.29 2.64
CA LYS A 208 4.35 21.02 3.36
C LYS A 208 3.65 21.01 4.72
N ALA A 209 3.68 22.13 5.45
CA ALA A 209 2.99 22.30 6.71
C ALA A 209 1.47 22.25 6.52
N GLY A 210 0.94 22.99 5.55
CA GLY A 210 -0.49 22.97 5.20
C GLY A 210 -0.99 21.58 4.78
N LYS A 211 -0.18 20.82 4.02
CA LYS A 211 -0.47 19.42 3.72
C LYS A 211 -0.51 18.53 4.97
N SER A 212 0.37 18.77 5.94
CA SER A 212 0.37 18.04 7.22
C SER A 212 -0.86 18.37 8.04
N GLU A 213 -1.21 19.65 8.11
CA GLU A 213 -2.38 20.14 8.83
C GLU A 213 -3.68 19.64 8.22
N PHE A 214 -3.82 19.72 6.90
CA PHE A 214 -4.95 19.12 6.19
C PHE A 214 -5.08 17.63 6.52
N LYS A 215 -3.98 16.87 6.55
CA LYS A 215 -4.03 15.44 6.86
C LYS A 215 -4.50 15.20 8.29
N LYS A 216 -4.08 16.03 9.25
CA LYS A 216 -4.56 15.97 10.62
C LYS A 216 -6.06 16.19 10.66
N ILE A 217 -6.55 17.28 10.08
CA ILE A 217 -7.99 17.59 10.04
C ILE A 217 -8.80 16.52 9.31
N ALA A 218 -8.36 16.12 8.10
CA ALA A 218 -9.14 15.26 7.23
C ALA A 218 -9.11 13.79 7.64
N ARG A 219 -8.08 13.33 8.39
CA ARG A 219 -7.89 11.91 8.68
C ARG A 219 -8.10 11.54 10.14
N THR A 220 -8.30 12.50 11.04
CA THR A 220 -8.75 12.21 12.40
C THR A 220 -10.23 11.84 12.37
N VAL A 221 -10.53 10.61 12.79
CA VAL A 221 -11.87 10.06 12.89
C VAL A 221 -12.40 10.35 14.29
N ARG A 222 -13.68 10.66 14.43
CA ARG A 222 -14.33 10.92 15.73
C ARG A 222 -14.26 9.71 16.67
N GLU A 223 -14.16 9.96 17.97
CA GLU A 223 -14.05 8.94 19.04
C GLU A 223 -15.22 9.02 20.03
N ASP A 224 -16.30 9.71 19.67
CA ASP A 224 -17.50 9.94 20.47
C ASP A 224 -18.53 8.78 20.42
N GLY A 225 -18.10 7.60 19.94
CA GLY A 225 -18.92 6.39 19.84
C GLY A 225 -19.68 6.23 18.52
N ALA A 226 -19.65 7.21 17.61
CA ALA A 226 -20.19 7.03 16.26
C ALA A 226 -19.30 6.15 15.38
N PHE A 227 -17.98 6.17 15.61
CA PHE A 227 -17.03 5.23 15.01
C PHE A 227 -16.52 4.26 16.07
N ILE A 228 -16.65 2.96 15.82
CA ILE A 228 -16.31 1.88 16.74
C ILE A 228 -15.20 1.05 16.10
N GLU A 229 -14.04 1.01 16.75
CA GLU A 229 -12.92 0.21 16.28
C GLU A 229 -13.18 -1.28 16.51
N ALA A 230 -13.08 -2.08 15.45
CA ALA A 230 -13.42 -3.51 15.47
C ALA A 230 -12.19 -4.45 15.53
N GLY A 231 -10.98 -3.89 15.73
CA GLY A 231 -9.73 -4.64 15.70
C GLY A 231 -9.26 -4.98 14.27
N GLU A 232 -8.17 -5.73 14.16
CA GLU A 232 -7.52 -6.05 12.86
C GLU A 232 -8.24 -7.15 12.05
N ASN A 233 -9.28 -7.78 12.61
CA ASN A 233 -10.00 -8.88 11.94
C ASN A 233 -11.31 -8.37 11.33
N ASP A 234 -11.29 -8.10 10.03
CA ASP A 234 -12.45 -7.60 9.28
C ASP A 234 -13.67 -8.56 9.34
N ASN A 235 -13.48 -9.87 9.56
CA ASN A 235 -14.60 -10.80 9.75
C ASN A 235 -15.46 -10.47 10.98
N LEU A 236 -14.87 -9.84 12.01
CA LEU A 236 -15.62 -9.37 13.17
C LEU A 236 -16.59 -8.24 12.81
N ILE A 237 -16.22 -7.39 11.84
CA ILE A 237 -17.10 -6.35 11.32
C ILE A 237 -18.27 -7.01 10.59
N VAL A 238 -17.98 -7.95 9.68
CA VAL A 238 -19.00 -8.70 8.91
C VAL A 238 -20.04 -9.35 9.82
N GLN A 239 -19.60 -10.05 10.88
CA GLN A 239 -20.50 -10.72 11.83
C GLN A 239 -21.40 -9.74 12.59
N LYS A 240 -20.84 -8.60 13.01
CA LYS A 240 -21.60 -7.55 13.71
C LYS A 240 -22.66 -6.92 12.80
N LEU A 241 -22.33 -6.70 11.52
CA LEU A 241 -23.28 -6.13 10.56
C LEU A 241 -24.48 -7.03 10.31
N ASP A 242 -24.31 -8.35 10.23
CA ASP A 242 -25.45 -9.26 10.05
C ASP A 242 -26.45 -9.19 11.22
N SER A 243 -25.95 -8.84 12.41
CA SER A 243 -26.75 -8.68 13.64
C SER A 243 -27.31 -7.27 13.85
N ASN A 244 -26.64 -6.23 13.31
CA ASN A 244 -27.07 -4.84 13.38
C ASN A 244 -27.29 -4.26 11.97
N PRO A 245 -28.53 -4.27 11.44
CA PRO A 245 -28.82 -3.82 10.07
C PRO A 245 -28.66 -2.31 9.86
N ASN A 246 -28.57 -1.53 10.94
CA ASN A 246 -28.46 -0.08 10.91
C ASN A 246 -27.00 0.41 10.91
N ALA A 247 -26.03 -0.46 11.27
CA ALA A 247 -24.63 -0.10 11.27
C ALA A 247 -24.02 -0.19 9.87
N ILE A 248 -22.96 0.60 9.64
CA ILE A 248 -22.09 0.49 8.47
C ILE A 248 -20.73 -0.08 8.92
N GLY A 249 -20.13 -0.94 8.10
CA GLY A 249 -18.79 -1.46 8.29
C GLY A 249 -17.85 -0.96 7.20
N ILE A 250 -16.58 -0.76 7.56
CA ILE A 250 -15.51 -0.40 6.65
C ILE A 250 -14.49 -1.53 6.60
N PHE A 251 -14.28 -2.12 5.43
CA PHE A 251 -13.34 -3.23 5.22
C PHE A 251 -12.99 -3.39 3.74
N GLY A 252 -12.08 -4.32 3.42
CA GLY A 252 -11.72 -4.62 2.03
C GLY A 252 -12.85 -5.29 1.23
N TYR A 253 -12.97 -4.96 -0.05
CA TYR A 253 -14.00 -5.49 -0.97
C TYR A 253 -14.12 -7.02 -0.96
N SER A 254 -13.02 -7.74 -0.80
CA SER A 254 -13.02 -9.22 -0.74
C SER A 254 -13.98 -9.77 0.32
N PHE A 255 -14.11 -9.10 1.48
CA PHE A 255 -15.03 -9.51 2.53
C PHE A 255 -16.50 -9.26 2.15
N LEU A 256 -16.78 -8.21 1.38
CA LEU A 256 -18.13 -7.98 0.84
C LEU A 256 -18.47 -9.06 -0.19
N ASP A 257 -17.54 -9.36 -1.09
CA ASP A 257 -17.72 -10.37 -2.15
C ASP A 257 -18.02 -11.75 -1.56
N GLN A 258 -17.23 -12.18 -0.57
CA GLN A 258 -17.38 -13.45 0.14
C GLN A 258 -18.65 -13.55 0.99
N ASN A 259 -19.23 -12.42 1.41
CA ASN A 259 -20.43 -12.37 2.26
C ASN A 259 -21.59 -11.67 1.55
N SER A 260 -21.61 -11.75 0.22
CA SER A 260 -22.60 -11.09 -0.63
C SER A 260 -24.01 -11.69 -0.47
N ASP A 261 -24.16 -12.84 0.18
CA ASP A 261 -25.45 -13.39 0.59
C ASP A 261 -26.09 -12.58 1.73
N LYS A 262 -25.29 -11.95 2.60
CA LYS A 262 -25.74 -11.24 3.81
C LYS A 262 -25.54 -9.73 3.78
N LEU A 263 -24.50 -9.28 3.09
CA LEU A 263 -24.08 -7.88 3.08
C LEU A 263 -24.33 -7.22 1.73
N GLN A 264 -24.48 -5.90 1.77
CA GLN A 264 -24.57 -5.04 0.60
C GLN A 264 -23.61 -3.86 0.76
N GLY A 265 -23.02 -3.42 -0.34
CA GLY A 265 -22.14 -2.25 -0.35
C GLY A 265 -22.93 -0.96 -0.55
N ALA A 266 -22.53 0.09 0.16
CA ALA A 266 -23.02 1.45 -0.06
C ALA A 266 -22.50 1.99 -1.39
N ASN A 267 -23.36 2.71 -2.11
CA ASN A 267 -22.93 3.46 -3.28
C ASN A 267 -22.12 4.67 -2.81
N VAL A 268 -20.96 4.91 -3.44
CA VAL A 268 -20.11 6.06 -3.13
C VAL A 268 -19.98 6.94 -4.36
N ASN A 269 -20.41 8.20 -4.23
CA ASN A 269 -20.53 9.15 -5.34
C ASN A 269 -21.35 8.57 -6.51
N GLY A 270 -22.41 7.83 -6.21
CA GLY A 270 -23.30 7.20 -7.19
C GLY A 270 -22.74 5.93 -7.85
N VAL A 271 -21.60 5.40 -7.40
CA VAL A 271 -20.99 4.18 -7.94
C VAL A 271 -21.00 3.07 -6.88
N SER A 272 -21.53 1.91 -7.23
CA SER A 272 -21.50 0.70 -6.40
C SER A 272 -20.09 0.10 -6.30
N PRO A 273 -19.73 -0.56 -5.18
CA PRO A 273 -18.46 -1.25 -5.02
C PRO A 273 -18.50 -2.60 -5.74
N GLU A 274 -18.52 -2.58 -7.07
CA GLU A 274 -18.44 -3.79 -7.89
C GLU A 274 -17.01 -4.06 -8.35
N PHE A 275 -16.64 -5.33 -8.50
CA PHE A 275 -15.33 -5.74 -8.99
C PHE A 275 -14.91 -5.00 -10.27
N GLU A 276 -15.79 -4.94 -11.28
CA GLU A 276 -15.51 -4.25 -12.55
C GLU A 276 -15.28 -2.74 -12.36
N LYS A 277 -16.01 -2.10 -11.44
CA LYS A 277 -15.86 -0.66 -11.13
C LYS A 277 -14.57 -0.37 -10.36
N ILE A 278 -14.11 -1.31 -9.54
CA ILE A 278 -12.82 -1.24 -8.86
C ILE A 278 -11.68 -1.41 -9.88
N LEU A 279 -11.81 -2.36 -10.80
CA LEU A 279 -10.81 -2.61 -11.84
C LEU A 279 -10.66 -1.44 -12.82
N SER A 280 -11.78 -0.84 -13.24
CA SER A 280 -11.79 0.35 -14.11
C SER A 280 -11.30 1.60 -13.40
N GLY A 281 -11.36 1.63 -12.06
CA GLY A 281 -11.05 2.79 -11.23
C GLY A 281 -12.22 3.78 -11.09
N ASP A 282 -13.42 3.41 -11.55
CA ASP A 282 -14.64 4.21 -11.42
C ASP A 282 -15.11 4.28 -9.96
N TYR A 283 -14.90 3.21 -9.18
CA TYR A 283 -15.24 3.21 -7.77
C TYR A 283 -14.27 4.08 -6.96
N ALA A 284 -14.79 5.12 -6.30
CA ALA A 284 -14.00 6.21 -5.74
C ALA A 284 -13.04 5.78 -4.61
N ILE A 285 -13.31 4.67 -3.93
CA ILE A 285 -12.51 4.16 -2.80
C ILE A 285 -11.72 2.92 -3.24
N SER A 286 -11.20 2.96 -4.47
CA SER A 286 -10.29 1.98 -5.01
C SER A 286 -8.99 2.60 -5.51
N ARG A 287 -7.96 1.78 -5.68
CA ARG A 287 -6.69 2.15 -6.31
C ARG A 287 -5.92 0.95 -6.79
N SER A 288 -5.04 1.19 -7.76
CA SER A 288 -4.05 0.20 -8.18
C SER A 288 -2.83 0.20 -7.25
N LEU A 289 -2.31 -0.99 -7.01
CA LEU A 289 -1.13 -1.25 -6.20
C LEU A 289 0.06 -1.61 -7.09
N TYR A 290 1.24 -1.13 -6.72
CA TYR A 290 2.48 -1.32 -7.45
C TYR A 290 3.66 -1.54 -6.49
N PHE A 291 4.71 -2.15 -7.00
CA PHE A 291 6.05 -1.91 -6.50
C PHE A 291 7.00 -1.64 -7.67
N TYR A 292 8.10 -0.96 -7.35
CA TYR A 292 9.11 -0.53 -8.30
C TYR A 292 10.47 -1.04 -7.89
N ILE A 293 11.20 -1.64 -8.82
CA ILE A 293 12.52 -2.21 -8.58
C ILE A 293 13.58 -1.30 -9.20
N LYS A 294 14.68 -1.04 -8.48
CA LYS A 294 15.91 -0.51 -9.10
C LYS A 294 16.61 -1.62 -9.86
N LYS A 295 16.48 -1.62 -11.18
CA LYS A 295 17.15 -2.61 -12.05
C LYS A 295 18.67 -2.59 -11.86
N ASN A 296 19.26 -1.42 -11.58
CA ASN A 296 20.70 -1.27 -11.33
C ASN A 296 21.18 -2.11 -10.12
N HIS A 297 20.34 -2.29 -9.09
CA HIS A 297 20.72 -3.00 -7.87
C HIS A 297 20.79 -4.52 -8.06
N ILE A 298 20.15 -5.08 -9.11
CA ILE A 298 20.09 -6.52 -9.37
C ILE A 298 21.49 -7.13 -9.57
N ARG A 299 22.44 -6.37 -10.11
CA ARG A 299 23.83 -6.84 -10.28
C ARG A 299 24.48 -7.16 -8.93
N MET A 300 24.21 -6.34 -7.91
CA MET A 300 24.77 -6.51 -6.56
C MET A 300 23.89 -7.39 -5.68
N LYS A 301 22.57 -7.40 -5.94
CA LYS A 301 21.58 -8.20 -5.23
C LYS A 301 20.73 -9.06 -6.18
N PRO A 302 21.26 -10.17 -6.71
CA PRO A 302 20.51 -11.06 -7.59
C PRO A 302 19.21 -11.63 -6.96
N SER A 303 19.13 -11.68 -5.62
CA SER A 303 17.93 -12.08 -4.87
C SER A 303 16.70 -11.24 -5.21
N ILE A 304 16.87 -9.98 -5.65
CA ILE A 304 15.77 -9.11 -6.11
C ILE A 304 14.93 -9.78 -7.21
N VAL A 305 15.58 -10.51 -8.12
CA VAL A 305 14.89 -11.22 -9.21
C VAL A 305 14.03 -12.35 -8.65
N GLN A 306 14.52 -13.04 -7.61
CA GLN A 306 13.79 -14.14 -6.98
C GLN A 306 12.64 -13.60 -6.12
N PHE A 307 12.84 -12.49 -5.42
CA PHE A 307 11.76 -11.81 -4.70
C PHE A 307 10.65 -11.35 -5.65
N ALA A 308 11.00 -10.73 -6.78
CA ALA A 308 10.03 -10.31 -7.78
C ALA A 308 9.28 -11.50 -8.43
N LYS A 309 9.96 -12.65 -8.60
CA LYS A 309 9.32 -13.91 -9.05
C LYS A 309 8.36 -14.48 -8.01
N GLU A 310 8.73 -14.45 -6.73
CA GLU A 310 7.86 -14.91 -5.65
C GLU A 310 6.62 -14.03 -5.54
N PHE A 311 6.78 -12.70 -5.54
CA PHE A 311 5.65 -11.77 -5.55
C PHE A 311 4.72 -12.04 -6.75
N THR A 312 5.29 -12.28 -7.94
CA THR A 312 4.53 -12.55 -9.18
C THR A 312 4.15 -14.01 -9.38
N SER A 313 4.34 -14.87 -8.37
CA SER A 313 3.96 -16.27 -8.45
C SER A 313 2.44 -16.44 -8.50
N GLY A 314 1.98 -17.64 -8.88
CA GLY A 314 0.55 -17.95 -8.85
C GLY A 314 0.05 -18.13 -7.41
N SER A 315 0.91 -18.68 -6.54
CA SER A 315 0.65 -18.86 -5.12
C SER A 315 0.64 -17.56 -4.32
N SER A 316 1.22 -16.47 -4.83
CA SER A 316 1.26 -15.16 -4.16
C SER A 316 0.14 -14.23 -4.62
N MET A 317 0.32 -13.51 -5.74
CA MET A 317 -0.69 -12.55 -6.25
C MET A 317 -1.69 -13.13 -7.25
N GLY A 318 -1.67 -14.45 -7.47
CA GLY A 318 -2.64 -15.12 -8.34
C GLY A 318 -4.05 -15.09 -7.76
N THR A 319 -5.03 -15.53 -8.55
CA THR A 319 -6.46 -15.54 -8.16
C THR A 319 -6.76 -16.32 -6.89
N ASP A 320 -5.95 -17.33 -6.61
CA ASP A 320 -6.07 -18.22 -5.45
C ASP A 320 -4.81 -18.15 -4.56
N GLY A 321 -4.08 -17.03 -4.66
CA GLY A 321 -2.83 -16.84 -3.93
C GLY A 321 -3.04 -16.28 -2.52
N TYR A 322 -2.05 -16.47 -1.65
CA TYR A 322 -2.13 -16.07 -0.24
C TYR A 322 -2.29 -14.56 -0.02
N LEU A 323 -2.08 -13.72 -1.04
CA LEU A 323 -2.32 -12.28 -0.94
C LEU A 323 -3.82 -11.94 -1.03
N VAL A 324 -4.64 -12.80 -1.64
CA VAL A 324 -6.10 -12.61 -1.72
C VAL A 324 -6.73 -12.68 -0.33
N ASP A 325 -6.26 -13.61 0.51
CA ASP A 325 -6.68 -13.73 1.91
C ASP A 325 -6.33 -12.48 2.75
N LYS A 326 -5.37 -11.67 2.26
CA LYS A 326 -4.98 -10.39 2.87
C LYS A 326 -5.72 -9.20 2.26
N GLY A 327 -6.72 -9.45 1.40
CA GLY A 327 -7.55 -8.42 0.77
C GLY A 327 -7.03 -7.91 -0.58
N LEU A 328 -6.04 -8.57 -1.20
CA LEU A 328 -5.61 -8.20 -2.55
C LEU A 328 -6.71 -8.55 -3.55
N ILE A 329 -7.10 -7.57 -4.37
CA ILE A 329 -7.95 -7.80 -5.53
C ILE A 329 -7.03 -8.13 -6.72
N PRO A 330 -7.04 -9.38 -7.22
CA PRO A 330 -6.06 -9.84 -8.20
C PRO A 330 -6.23 -9.18 -9.56
N LEU A 331 -5.15 -9.13 -10.33
CA LEU A 331 -5.20 -8.65 -11.71
C LEU A 331 -6.01 -9.60 -12.61
N PRO A 332 -6.74 -9.07 -13.61
CA PRO A 332 -7.34 -9.89 -14.65
C PRO A 332 -6.29 -10.77 -15.33
N ARG A 333 -6.66 -12.01 -15.69
CA ARG A 333 -5.73 -13.06 -16.17
C ARG A 333 -4.77 -12.57 -17.27
N ASN A 334 -5.25 -11.78 -18.22
CA ASN A 334 -4.43 -11.25 -19.32
C ASN A 334 -3.42 -10.20 -18.84
N GLU A 335 -3.80 -9.35 -17.90
CA GLU A 335 -2.91 -8.36 -17.30
C GLU A 335 -1.88 -9.03 -16.39
N TYR A 336 -2.31 -9.97 -15.54
CA TYR A 336 -1.40 -10.78 -14.72
C TYR A 336 -0.31 -11.45 -15.55
N LYS A 337 -0.67 -12.10 -16.67
CA LYS A 337 0.31 -12.71 -17.59
C LYS A 337 1.31 -11.70 -18.14
N LYS A 338 0.85 -10.50 -18.52
CA LYS A 338 1.72 -9.41 -19.02
C LYS A 338 2.68 -8.95 -17.93
N VAL A 339 2.17 -8.66 -16.72
CA VAL A 339 2.97 -8.25 -15.57
C VAL A 339 4.00 -9.31 -15.18
N LYS A 340 3.59 -10.59 -15.13
CA LYS A 340 4.50 -11.69 -14.81
C LYS A 340 5.61 -11.82 -15.84
N SER A 341 5.28 -11.68 -17.13
CA SER A 341 6.25 -11.70 -18.22
C SER A 341 7.20 -10.50 -18.18
N SER A 342 6.66 -9.28 -18.02
CA SER A 342 7.48 -8.06 -17.95
C SER A 342 8.42 -8.07 -16.74
N THR A 343 7.94 -8.57 -15.59
CA THR A 343 8.75 -8.71 -14.37
C THR A 343 9.85 -9.76 -14.57
N LYS A 344 9.53 -10.93 -15.15
CA LYS A 344 10.53 -11.97 -15.46
C LYS A 344 11.63 -11.45 -16.39
N ASN A 345 11.27 -10.61 -17.36
CA ASN A 345 12.19 -10.04 -18.34
C ASN A 345 12.82 -8.72 -17.87
N LEU A 346 12.50 -8.24 -16.67
CA LEU A 346 12.99 -6.98 -16.11
C LEU A 346 12.81 -5.81 -17.09
N VAL A 347 11.64 -5.75 -17.73
CA VAL A 347 11.29 -4.69 -18.68
C VAL A 347 11.39 -3.35 -17.99
N GLU A 348 12.16 -2.45 -18.58
CA GLU A 348 12.37 -1.11 -18.05
C GLU A 348 11.12 -0.27 -18.30
N LEU A 349 10.69 0.48 -17.29
CA LEU A 349 9.57 1.40 -17.38
C LEU A 349 9.97 2.60 -18.25
N GLU A 350 9.13 2.93 -19.22
CA GLU A 350 9.21 4.15 -20.01
C GLU A 350 7.91 4.96 -19.83
N LEU A 351 8.00 6.27 -19.60
CA LEU A 351 6.88 7.19 -19.31
C LEU A 351 6.91 8.47 -20.12
#